data_AF-A0A369JMV5-F1
#
_entry.id   AF-A0A369JMV5-F1
#
_cell.length_a   1.000
_cell.length_b   1.000
_cell.length_c   1.000
_cell.angle_alpha   90.00
_cell.angle_beta   90.00
_cell.angle_gamma   90.00
#
_symmetry.space_group_name_H-M   'P 1'
#
loop_
_entity.id
_entity.type
_entity.pdbx_description
1 polymer ?
#
loop_
_entity_poly.entity_id
_entity_poly.type
_entity_poly.pdbx_seq_one_letter_code
_entity_poly.pdbx_strand_id
1 'polypeptide(L)'
;MSSKRKPVDILESPRFRRGFVWSNVPSDNTISPAALYTETAPPLPSPPLHLLHDPILQSSLTSLRDAVKVETPFDVDKLESMLHDHPNQPFVESVVRGLRDGFWPFDEGEWKVELEEFVGNYSTEEPDLDAIHAFRDKEEAAGRWSGPLADSELLPGMKISPMFVIWQNNKARVITDHSGSGINDGIPKADAHVKYDDMHPFGQTLHDVRAANPGRRIITYKSDVASAFLNLPAHPLWQLRQVVSVEGRLYIVRRLVFGNRASPRCWCSLSGLLCWLAVRKLSIVGLHVYMDDFFGWDFEDNLITFRGMLRPRRQVQLLIFWEAISCPFDDKKQEHGACLKIIGFWVDANAGSISLTPQSITDIISKIHSFLSTPGRNPALRDWQRLAGHLNWVLNVLPWGRPALTELYRKMSGKTHSYRGIPINAAVVADLSWLTDVIPTSIGVRFVDAGKRFLLPAAP
;
A
#
# COMPACT_ATOMS: atom_id res chain seq x y z
N MET A 1 37.33 -36.90 -3.99
CA MET A 1 37.35 -35.43 -3.85
C MET A 1 36.48 -34.85 -4.95
N SER A 2 35.21 -34.57 -4.62
CA SER A 2 34.19 -34.16 -5.59
C SER A 2 34.23 -32.64 -5.77
N SER A 3 34.47 -32.21 -7.01
CA SER A 3 34.44 -30.81 -7.41
C SER A 3 32.99 -30.31 -7.35
N LYS A 4 32.73 -29.37 -6.43
CA LYS A 4 31.47 -28.63 -6.39
C LYS A 4 31.40 -27.73 -7.63
N ARG A 5 30.60 -28.11 -8.62
CA ARG A 5 30.15 -27.21 -9.69
C ARG A 5 29.40 -26.05 -9.02
N LYS A 6 29.90 -24.81 -9.23
CA LYS A 6 29.15 -23.59 -8.93
C LYS A 6 27.86 -23.58 -9.76
N PRO A 7 26.71 -23.16 -9.22
CA PRO A 7 25.53 -22.94 -10.03
C PRO A 7 25.72 -21.74 -10.96
N VAL A 8 25.02 -21.83 -12.09
CA VAL A 8 25.09 -21.06 -13.34
C VAL A 8 24.87 -19.55 -13.13
N ASP A 9 25.55 -18.76 -13.97
CA ASP A 9 25.50 -17.29 -14.10
C ASP A 9 24.10 -16.69 -13.92
N ILE A 10 23.89 -15.95 -12.83
CA ILE A 10 22.90 -14.88 -12.79
C ILE A 10 23.60 -13.66 -13.39
N LEU A 11 23.34 -13.38 -14.67
CA LEU A 11 23.78 -12.13 -15.31
C LEU A 11 23.35 -10.94 -14.44
N GLU A 12 24.30 -10.11 -14.01
CA GLU A 12 23.97 -8.83 -13.35
C GLU A 12 23.10 -7.98 -14.31
N SER A 13 21.86 -7.74 -13.90
CA SER A 13 20.95 -6.84 -14.62
C SER A 13 21.65 -5.48 -14.82
N PRO A 14 21.69 -4.93 -16.04
CA PRO A 14 22.20 -3.58 -16.23
C PRO A 14 21.48 -2.62 -15.29
N ARG A 15 22.23 -1.81 -14.52
CA ARG A 15 21.67 -0.92 -13.49
C ARG A 15 20.61 0.04 -14.04
N PHE A 16 20.69 0.39 -15.33
CA PHE A 16 19.70 1.22 -16.02
C PHE A 16 18.37 0.52 -16.30
N ARG A 17 18.29 -0.82 -16.23
CA ARG A 17 17.04 -1.60 -16.32
C ARG A 17 16.37 -1.81 -14.96
N ARG A 18 17.08 -1.56 -13.85
CA ARG A 18 16.56 -1.61 -12.47
C ARG A 18 15.80 -2.87 -12.10
N GLY A 19 16.23 -4.03 -12.60
CA GLY A 19 15.56 -5.30 -12.30
C GLY A 19 14.41 -5.63 -13.25
N PHE A 20 14.05 -4.76 -14.20
CA PHE A 20 13.21 -5.12 -15.36
C PHE A 20 14.03 -5.93 -16.36
N VAL A 21 14.38 -7.14 -15.95
CA VAL A 21 15.03 -8.16 -16.76
C VAL A 21 14.20 -9.42 -16.61
N TRP A 22 13.72 -9.91 -17.75
CA TRP A 22 12.82 -11.04 -17.80
C TRP A 22 13.64 -12.31 -17.93
N SER A 23 13.47 -13.22 -16.99
CA SER A 23 14.06 -14.54 -17.04
C SER A 23 13.41 -15.35 -18.15
N ASN A 24 14.24 -15.95 -19.02
CA ASN A 24 13.79 -16.96 -19.98
C ASN A 24 13.74 -18.36 -19.34
N VAL A 25 14.24 -18.52 -18.10
CA VAL A 25 14.10 -19.76 -17.36
C VAL A 25 12.67 -19.82 -16.85
N PRO A 26 11.90 -20.85 -17.20
CA PRO A 26 10.53 -21.02 -16.70
C PRO A 26 10.56 -20.96 -15.18
N SER A 27 9.89 -19.97 -14.60
CA SER A 27 9.63 -19.99 -13.18
C SER A 27 8.45 -20.94 -12.97
N ASP A 28 8.68 -22.06 -12.27
CA ASP A 28 7.59 -22.95 -11.86
C ASP A 28 6.65 -22.14 -10.96
N ASN A 29 5.57 -21.61 -11.53
CA ASN A 29 4.58 -20.75 -10.88
C ASN A 29 5.19 -19.69 -9.96
N THR A 30 5.52 -18.51 -10.50
CA THR A 30 5.91 -17.36 -9.66
C THR A 30 4.78 -17.01 -8.69
N ILE A 31 4.87 -17.56 -7.49
CA ILE A 31 4.04 -17.15 -6.35
C ILE A 31 4.36 -15.68 -6.10
N SER A 32 3.31 -14.88 -5.91
CA SER A 32 3.39 -13.48 -5.48
C SER A 32 4.46 -13.32 -4.39
N PRO A 33 5.43 -12.39 -4.51
CA PRO A 33 6.38 -12.11 -3.43
C PRO A 33 5.74 -11.85 -2.07
N ALA A 34 4.58 -11.16 -2.03
CA ALA A 34 3.80 -10.94 -0.82
C ALA A 34 3.25 -12.26 -0.25
N ALA A 35 2.69 -13.14 -1.10
CA ALA A 35 2.24 -14.47 -0.69
C ALA A 35 3.40 -15.37 -0.25
N LEU A 36 4.54 -15.34 -0.93
CA LEU A 36 5.71 -16.13 -0.55
C LEU A 36 6.31 -15.65 0.77
N TYR A 37 6.28 -14.33 1.01
CA TYR A 37 6.78 -13.76 2.25
C TYR A 37 6.03 -14.30 3.49
N THR A 38 4.72 -14.61 3.39
CA THR A 38 3.97 -15.15 4.53
C THR A 38 4.54 -16.48 5.03
N GLU A 39 5.13 -17.29 4.15
CA GLU A 39 5.75 -18.57 4.51
C GLU A 39 6.97 -18.42 5.44
N THR A 40 7.51 -17.21 5.59
CA THR A 40 8.68 -16.93 6.45
C THR A 40 8.54 -15.68 7.32
N ALA A 41 7.41 -14.98 7.22
CA ALA A 41 7.17 -13.75 7.96
C ALA A 41 7.17 -14.02 9.48
N PRO A 42 7.75 -13.11 10.29
CA PRO A 42 7.66 -13.23 11.74
C PRO A 42 6.22 -13.01 12.19
N PRO A 43 5.77 -13.70 13.27
CA PRO A 43 4.47 -13.45 13.89
C PRO A 43 4.27 -11.98 14.23
N LEU A 44 3.02 -11.50 14.11
CA LEU A 44 2.63 -10.18 14.56
C LEU A 44 2.70 -10.09 16.10
N PRO A 45 3.14 -8.95 16.66
CA PRO A 45 3.31 -8.80 18.09
C PRO A 45 1.96 -8.77 18.82
N SER A 46 2.01 -9.11 20.11
CA SER A 46 0.97 -8.79 21.08
C SER A 46 1.38 -7.55 21.88
N PRO A 47 0.44 -6.90 22.59
CA PRO A 47 0.80 -5.84 23.49
C PRO A 47 1.78 -6.34 24.57
N PRO A 48 2.72 -5.49 25.03
CA PRO A 48 3.60 -5.83 26.14
C PRO A 48 2.84 -6.25 27.40
N LEU A 49 3.36 -7.26 28.11
CA LEU A 49 2.70 -7.82 29.31
C LEU A 49 2.47 -6.77 30.42
N HIS A 50 3.35 -5.78 30.53
CA HIS A 50 3.20 -4.73 31.54
C HIS A 50 1.97 -3.84 31.25
N LEU A 51 1.62 -3.60 29.98
CA LEU A 51 0.41 -2.87 29.60
C LEU A 51 -0.85 -3.74 29.74
N LEU A 52 -0.76 -5.03 29.38
CA LEU A 52 -1.87 -5.97 29.54
C LEU A 52 -2.29 -6.12 30.99
N HIS A 53 -1.36 -6.12 31.92
CA HIS A 53 -1.64 -6.29 33.34
C HIS A 53 -1.67 -4.98 34.14
N ASP A 54 -1.61 -3.82 33.47
CA ASP A 54 -1.70 -2.53 34.15
C ASP A 54 -3.12 -2.33 34.72
N PRO A 55 -3.30 -2.26 36.05
CA PRO A 55 -4.62 -2.17 36.66
C PRO A 55 -5.35 -0.86 36.33
N ILE A 56 -4.62 0.21 36.04
CA ILE A 56 -5.18 1.51 35.68
C ILE A 56 -5.76 1.42 34.26
N LEU A 57 -5.00 0.85 33.31
CA LEU A 57 -5.50 0.66 31.94
C LEU A 57 -6.69 -0.30 31.90
N GLN A 58 -6.68 -1.36 32.71
CA GLN A 58 -7.82 -2.28 32.82
C GLN A 58 -9.07 -1.60 33.41
N SER A 59 -8.90 -0.67 34.35
CA SER A 59 -9.99 0.16 34.87
C SER A 59 -10.58 1.07 33.78
N SER A 60 -9.73 1.73 32.98
CA SER A 60 -10.16 2.54 31.83
C SER A 60 -10.95 1.69 30.81
N LEU A 61 -10.44 0.51 30.44
CA LEU A 61 -11.14 -0.40 29.53
C LEU A 61 -12.49 -0.86 30.09
N THR A 62 -12.56 -1.16 31.39
CA THR A 62 -13.82 -1.57 32.03
C THR A 62 -14.86 -0.44 31.98
N SER A 63 -14.41 0.79 32.19
CA SER A 63 -15.26 1.99 32.11
C SER A 63 -15.73 2.28 30.68
N LEU A 64 -14.92 1.91 29.69
CA LEU A 64 -15.18 2.12 28.26
C LEU A 64 -15.70 0.86 27.54
N ARG A 65 -16.19 -0.16 28.27
CA ARG A 65 -16.59 -1.46 27.69
C ARG A 65 -17.61 -1.37 26.55
N ASP A 66 -18.47 -0.35 26.55
CA ASP A 66 -19.48 -0.15 25.52
C ASP A 66 -18.90 0.58 24.29
N ALA A 67 -17.83 1.36 24.49
CA ALA A 67 -17.13 2.12 23.46
C ALA A 67 -16.03 1.30 22.78
N VAL A 68 -15.30 0.46 23.51
CA VAL A 68 -14.23 -0.40 23.01
C VAL A 68 -14.81 -1.72 22.50
N LYS A 69 -14.54 -2.06 21.24
CA LYS A 69 -15.02 -3.32 20.63
C LYS A 69 -14.03 -3.87 19.62
N VAL A 70 -13.89 -5.18 19.57
CA VAL A 70 -13.10 -5.90 18.57
C VAL A 70 -14.05 -6.63 17.65
N GLU A 71 -14.13 -6.15 16.41
CA GLU A 71 -15.03 -6.70 15.41
C GLU A 71 -14.33 -6.66 14.05
N THR A 72 -14.74 -7.51 13.14
CA THR A 72 -14.17 -7.56 11.80
C THR A 72 -15.24 -8.06 10.84
N PRO A 73 -15.29 -7.58 9.59
CA PRO A 73 -16.23 -8.13 8.62
C PRO A 73 -15.85 -9.55 8.19
N PHE A 74 -14.59 -9.95 8.38
CA PHE A 74 -14.09 -11.25 7.95
C PHE A 74 -14.69 -12.40 8.77
N ASP A 75 -15.05 -13.50 8.09
CA ASP A 75 -15.31 -14.79 8.72
C ASP A 75 -13.97 -15.41 9.15
N VAL A 76 -13.61 -15.18 10.42
CA VAL A 76 -12.31 -15.55 10.98
C VAL A 76 -12.17 -17.06 11.11
N ASP A 77 -13.23 -17.76 11.52
CA ASP A 77 -13.21 -19.22 11.68
C ASP A 77 -12.95 -19.90 10.33
N LYS A 78 -13.58 -19.42 9.27
CA LYS A 78 -13.36 -19.96 7.92
C LYS A 78 -11.98 -19.62 7.39
N LEU A 79 -11.49 -18.40 7.62
CA LEU A 79 -10.13 -18.02 7.25
C LEU A 79 -9.09 -18.92 7.93
N GLU A 80 -9.22 -19.12 9.23
CA GLU A 80 -8.36 -20.00 10.01
C GLU A 80 -8.42 -21.45 9.50
N SER A 81 -9.62 -21.96 9.27
CA SER A 81 -9.83 -23.30 8.70
C SER A 81 -9.16 -23.45 7.32
N MET A 82 -9.25 -22.44 6.46
CA MET A 82 -8.61 -22.47 5.13
C MET A 82 -7.08 -22.39 5.19
N LEU A 83 -6.52 -21.84 6.27
CA LEU A 83 -5.08 -21.65 6.50
C LEU A 83 -4.43 -22.75 7.36
N HIS A 84 -5.16 -23.80 7.75
CA HIS A 84 -4.68 -24.85 8.68
C HIS A 84 -3.39 -25.57 8.25
N ASP A 85 -3.08 -25.61 6.95
CA ASP A 85 -1.88 -26.24 6.40
C ASP A 85 -0.90 -25.23 5.77
N HIS A 86 -1.06 -23.94 6.06
CA HIS A 86 -0.04 -22.96 5.75
C HIS A 86 1.28 -23.34 6.44
N PRO A 87 2.44 -23.26 5.75
CA PRO A 87 3.71 -23.78 6.30
C PRO A 87 4.23 -23.00 7.51
N ASN A 88 3.76 -21.76 7.70
CA ASN A 88 4.11 -20.90 8.83
C ASN A 88 2.88 -20.65 9.71
N GLN A 89 2.50 -21.63 10.52
CA GLN A 89 1.38 -21.53 11.47
C GLN A 89 1.58 -20.43 12.52
N PRO A 90 2.76 -20.20 13.12
CA PRO A 90 2.94 -19.11 14.08
C PRO A 90 2.56 -17.73 13.52
N PHE A 91 2.85 -17.47 12.24
CA PHE A 91 2.43 -16.24 11.58
C PHE A 91 0.92 -16.21 11.36
N VAL A 92 0.31 -17.29 10.87
CA VAL A 92 -1.15 -17.39 10.68
C VAL A 92 -1.89 -17.16 11.99
N GLU A 93 -1.51 -17.87 13.06
CA GLU A 93 -2.10 -17.75 14.39
C GLU A 93 -2.03 -16.30 14.89
N SER A 94 -0.92 -15.60 14.65
CA SER A 94 -0.79 -14.19 15.06
C SER A 94 -1.72 -13.25 14.29
N VAL A 95 -2.02 -13.53 13.01
CA VAL A 95 -2.96 -12.75 12.20
C VAL A 95 -4.40 -13.06 12.58
N VAL A 96 -4.73 -14.35 12.80
CA VAL A 96 -6.04 -14.79 13.29
C VAL A 96 -6.33 -14.18 14.65
N ARG A 97 -5.38 -14.21 15.57
CA ARG A 97 -5.46 -13.51 16.86
C ARG A 97 -5.69 -12.01 16.67
N GLY A 98 -4.98 -11.36 15.74
CA GLY A 98 -5.23 -9.95 15.41
C GLY A 98 -6.66 -9.68 14.93
N LEU A 99 -7.29 -10.62 14.21
CA LEU A 99 -8.69 -10.51 13.80
C LEU A 99 -9.68 -10.75 14.95
N ARG A 100 -9.38 -11.67 15.87
CA ARG A 100 -10.25 -12.03 17.02
C ARG A 100 -10.14 -11.06 18.19
N ASP A 101 -8.92 -10.65 18.52
CA ASP A 101 -8.57 -9.90 19.74
C ASP A 101 -8.07 -8.47 19.42
N GLY A 102 -7.90 -8.15 18.14
CA GLY A 102 -7.45 -6.87 17.64
C GLY A 102 -5.93 -6.78 17.43
N PHE A 103 -5.53 -6.04 16.40
CA PHE A 103 -4.13 -5.88 16.02
C PHE A 103 -3.40 -4.90 16.95
N TRP A 104 -2.22 -5.30 17.44
CA TRP A 104 -1.27 -4.41 18.10
C TRP A 104 -0.32 -3.79 17.06
N PRO A 105 -0.14 -2.47 17.03
CA PRO A 105 0.59 -1.79 15.96
C PRO A 105 2.10 -1.71 16.21
N PHE A 106 2.69 -2.74 16.83
CA PHE A 106 4.13 -2.81 17.09
C PHE A 106 4.65 -1.66 17.97
N ASP A 107 3.78 -1.10 18.83
CA ASP A 107 4.20 -0.06 19.76
C ASP A 107 5.07 -0.68 20.86
N GLU A 108 6.24 -0.08 21.06
CA GLU A 108 7.22 -0.40 22.10
C GLU A 108 7.34 0.76 23.12
N GLY A 109 6.49 1.77 22.99
CA GLY A 109 6.49 2.92 23.89
C GLY A 109 6.07 2.55 25.31
N GLU A 110 6.74 3.14 26.31
CA GLU A 110 6.28 3.12 27.69
C GLU A 110 5.09 4.09 27.84
N TRP A 111 3.92 3.56 28.17
CA TRP A 111 2.71 4.37 28.31
C TRP A 111 2.75 5.12 29.63
N LYS A 112 3.27 6.35 29.60
CA LYS A 112 3.11 7.27 30.72
C LYS A 112 1.65 7.71 30.82
N VAL A 113 1.19 7.94 32.05
CA VAL A 113 -0.06 8.64 32.33
C VAL A 113 0.14 10.08 31.87
N GLU A 114 -0.17 10.35 30.60
CA GLU A 114 -0.18 11.69 30.02
C GLU A 114 -1.58 12.25 30.23
N LEU A 115 -1.76 13.00 31.33
CA LEU A 115 -2.87 13.94 31.45
C LEU A 115 -2.40 15.20 30.72
N GLU A 116 -2.93 15.40 29.51
CA GLU A 116 -2.85 16.60 28.64
C GLU A 116 -1.77 16.67 27.55
N GLU A 117 -2.23 16.74 26.30
CA GLU A 117 -2.30 17.99 25.50
C GLU A 117 -3.39 17.79 24.43
N PHE A 118 -4.53 18.50 24.56
CA PHE A 118 -5.56 18.49 23.51
C PHE A 118 -5.09 19.33 22.33
N VAL A 119 -4.71 18.68 21.24
CA VAL A 119 -4.56 19.33 19.95
C VAL A 119 -5.84 19.06 19.16
N GLY A 120 -6.66 20.09 19.00
CA GLY A 120 -7.85 20.03 18.14
C GLY A 120 -7.48 19.73 16.69
N ASN A 121 -8.48 19.42 15.87
CA ASN A 121 -8.26 19.20 14.43
C ASN A 121 -7.61 20.44 13.81
N TYR A 122 -6.67 20.23 12.89
CA TYR A 122 -5.88 21.32 12.29
C TYR A 122 -6.73 22.26 11.42
N SER A 123 -7.81 21.73 10.83
CA SER A 123 -8.61 22.49 9.88
C SER A 123 -9.68 23.32 10.59
N THR A 124 -9.85 24.54 10.09
CA THR A 124 -10.89 25.49 10.49
C THR A 124 -11.80 25.87 9.31
N GLU A 125 -11.55 25.29 8.13
CA GLU A 125 -12.30 25.57 6.90
C GLU A 125 -13.56 24.70 6.83
N GLU A 126 -14.71 25.29 6.46
CA GLU A 126 -16.00 24.60 6.42
C GLU A 126 -16.00 23.29 5.60
N PRO A 127 -15.41 23.20 4.39
CA PRO A 127 -15.43 21.96 3.62
C PRO A 127 -14.72 20.79 4.31
N ASP A 128 -13.64 21.07 5.03
CA ASP A 128 -12.89 20.05 5.77
C ASP A 128 -13.66 19.57 7.00
N LEU A 129 -14.31 20.50 7.70
CA LEU A 129 -15.16 20.19 8.85
C LEU A 129 -16.35 19.34 8.41
N ASP A 130 -17.01 19.69 7.31
CA ASP A 130 -18.09 18.90 6.71
C ASP A 130 -17.62 17.49 6.32
N ALA A 131 -16.43 17.37 5.74
CA ALA A 131 -15.83 16.08 5.40
C ALA A 131 -15.53 15.24 6.65
N ILE A 132 -15.07 15.85 7.75
CA ILE A 132 -14.85 15.19 9.03
C ILE A 132 -16.19 14.74 9.65
N HIS A 133 -17.23 15.56 9.60
CA HIS A 133 -18.57 15.21 10.09
C HIS A 133 -19.16 14.04 9.30
N ALA A 134 -19.14 14.11 7.98
CA ALA A 134 -19.61 13.02 7.12
C ALA A 134 -18.80 11.73 7.32
N PHE A 135 -17.49 11.85 7.60
CA PHE A 135 -16.66 10.69 7.93
C PHE A 135 -17.05 10.09 9.28
N ARG A 136 -17.17 10.90 10.34
CA ARG A 136 -17.66 10.45 11.65
C ARG A 136 -18.97 9.66 11.51
N ASP A 137 -19.97 10.25 10.87
CA ASP A 137 -21.30 9.63 10.75
C ASP A 137 -21.24 8.28 10.02
N LYS A 138 -20.42 8.20 8.98
CA LYS A 138 -20.18 6.96 8.23
C LYS A 138 -19.46 5.90 9.06
N GLU A 139 -18.46 6.28 9.84
CA GLU A 139 -17.65 5.35 10.65
C GLU A 139 -18.42 4.86 11.88
N GLU A 140 -19.22 5.72 12.51
CA GLU A 140 -20.12 5.37 13.62
C GLU A 140 -21.25 4.44 13.13
N ALA A 141 -21.92 4.77 12.01
CA ALA A 141 -22.97 3.93 11.43
C ALA A 141 -22.47 2.54 11.03
N ALA A 142 -21.19 2.43 10.67
CA ALA A 142 -20.56 1.15 10.36
C ALA A 142 -19.97 0.43 11.59
N GLY A 143 -20.16 0.97 12.79
CA GLY A 143 -19.64 0.42 14.05
C GLY A 143 -18.12 0.51 14.20
N ARG A 144 -17.42 1.17 13.27
CA ARG A 144 -15.96 1.31 13.27
C ARG A 144 -15.49 2.35 14.28
N TRP A 145 -16.35 3.31 14.60
CA TRP A 145 -16.18 4.23 15.74
C TRP A 145 -17.22 3.90 16.81
N SER A 146 -16.94 4.29 18.05
CA SER A 146 -17.98 4.35 19.09
C SER A 146 -18.98 5.47 18.80
N GLY A 147 -20.11 5.47 19.51
CA GLY A 147 -20.86 6.71 19.71
C GLY A 147 -20.05 7.71 20.54
N PRO A 148 -20.55 8.94 20.72
CA PRO A 148 -19.89 9.93 21.54
C PRO A 148 -19.73 9.42 22.98
N LEU A 149 -18.55 9.61 23.56
CA LEU A 149 -18.32 9.32 24.96
C LEU A 149 -19.18 10.24 25.84
N ALA A 150 -19.69 9.68 26.94
CA ALA A 150 -20.54 10.41 27.86
C ALA A 150 -19.77 11.53 28.60
N ASP A 151 -18.49 11.30 28.84
CA ASP A 151 -17.56 12.26 29.43
C ASP A 151 -16.58 12.77 28.38
N SER A 152 -16.22 14.05 28.49
CA SER A 152 -15.17 14.68 27.70
C SER A 152 -13.80 14.59 28.37
N GLU A 153 -13.73 14.12 29.62
CA GLU A 153 -12.49 13.85 30.33
C GLU A 153 -11.80 12.58 29.81
N LEU A 154 -10.48 12.66 29.64
CA LEU A 154 -9.67 11.53 29.21
C LEU A 154 -9.36 10.62 30.40
N LEU A 155 -9.72 9.34 30.27
CA LEU A 155 -9.28 8.32 31.21
C LEU A 155 -7.79 7.99 30.99
N PRO A 156 -7.11 7.45 32.01
CA PRO A 156 -5.72 7.05 31.89
C PRO A 156 -5.46 6.13 30.69
N GLY A 157 -4.35 6.41 29.99
CA GLY A 157 -3.94 5.70 28.77
C GLY A 157 -4.61 6.21 27.50
N MET A 158 -5.67 7.03 27.61
CA MET A 158 -6.30 7.61 26.43
C MET A 158 -5.39 8.63 25.73
N LYS A 159 -5.46 8.68 24.40
CA LYS A 159 -4.74 9.69 23.62
C LYS A 159 -5.56 10.17 22.43
N ILE A 160 -5.68 11.48 22.31
CA ILE A 160 -6.37 12.13 21.19
C ILE A 160 -5.38 12.32 20.04
N SER A 161 -5.83 12.00 18.82
CA SER A 161 -5.16 12.40 17.59
C SER A 161 -5.99 13.43 16.84
N PRO A 162 -5.37 14.53 16.38
CA PRO A 162 -6.04 15.45 15.49
C PRO A 162 -6.28 14.79 14.14
N MET A 163 -7.29 15.26 13.42
CA MET A 163 -7.59 14.86 12.06
C MET A 163 -7.36 16.01 11.09
N PHE A 164 -7.02 15.66 9.85
CA PHE A 164 -7.00 16.59 8.73
C PHE A 164 -7.51 15.92 7.46
N VAL A 165 -7.87 16.74 6.48
CA VAL A 165 -8.44 16.27 5.21
C VAL A 165 -7.43 16.48 4.09
N ILE A 166 -7.26 15.46 3.26
CA ILE A 166 -6.62 15.59 1.96
C ILE A 166 -7.69 15.45 0.88
N TRP A 167 -7.78 16.44 0.01
CA TRP A 167 -8.65 16.41 -1.16
C TRP A 167 -7.91 15.85 -2.37
N GLN A 168 -8.51 14.84 -3.00
CA GLN A 168 -8.02 14.30 -4.26
C GLN A 168 -9.18 14.08 -5.22
N ASN A 169 -9.19 14.79 -6.35
CA ASN A 169 -10.28 14.75 -7.35
C ASN A 169 -11.66 14.96 -6.70
N ASN A 170 -11.78 16.00 -5.86
CA ASN A 170 -12.96 16.34 -5.07
C ASN A 170 -13.45 15.25 -4.10
N LYS A 171 -12.62 14.24 -3.84
CA LYS A 171 -12.89 13.24 -2.79
C LYS A 171 -12.04 13.58 -1.56
N ALA A 172 -12.72 13.82 -0.45
CA ALA A 172 -12.09 13.99 0.84
C ALA A 172 -11.52 12.67 1.35
N ARG A 173 -10.34 12.73 1.94
CA ARG A 173 -9.72 11.64 2.71
C ARG A 173 -9.37 12.18 4.08
N VAL A 174 -10.12 11.75 5.09
CA VAL A 174 -9.84 12.09 6.49
C VAL A 174 -8.69 11.20 6.97
N ILE A 175 -7.68 11.84 7.57
CA ILE A 175 -6.48 11.17 8.09
C ILE A 175 -6.39 11.48 9.59
N THR A 176 -6.16 10.44 10.38
CA THR A 176 -5.89 10.56 11.81
C THR A 176 -4.38 10.76 11.98
N ASP A 177 -3.96 11.94 12.43
CA ASP A 177 -2.55 12.31 12.48
C ASP A 177 -1.84 11.71 13.70
N HIS A 178 -1.52 10.43 13.61
CA HIS A 178 -0.73 9.74 14.64
C HIS A 178 0.73 10.22 14.69
N SER A 179 1.21 10.97 13.70
CA SER A 179 2.54 11.57 13.77
C SER A 179 2.46 12.89 14.54
N GLY A 180 1.44 13.70 14.27
CA GLY A 180 1.16 14.94 14.99
C GLY A 180 0.88 14.73 16.47
N SER A 181 0.23 13.61 16.85
CA SER A 181 0.04 13.25 18.26
C SER A 181 1.23 12.53 18.90
N GLY A 182 2.31 12.22 18.15
CA GLY A 182 3.46 11.45 18.65
C GLY A 182 3.19 9.96 18.86
N ILE A 183 2.00 9.45 18.57
CA ILE A 183 1.66 8.02 18.69
C ILE A 183 2.56 7.14 17.82
N ASN A 184 2.91 7.62 16.63
CA ASN A 184 3.81 6.90 15.73
C ASN A 184 5.25 6.82 16.25
N ASP A 185 5.64 7.58 17.29
CA ASP A 185 7.03 7.61 17.75
C ASP A 185 7.44 6.32 18.48
N GLY A 186 6.48 5.65 19.13
CA GLY A 186 6.70 4.35 19.76
C GLY A 186 6.71 3.15 18.81
N ILE A 187 6.43 3.35 17.51
CA ILE A 187 6.40 2.28 16.50
C ILE A 187 7.71 2.29 15.70
N PRO A 188 8.60 1.28 15.84
CA PRO A 188 9.87 1.28 15.13
C PRO A 188 9.69 1.29 13.61
N LYS A 189 10.49 2.10 12.91
CA LYS A 189 10.41 2.22 11.44
C LYS A 189 10.74 0.92 10.71
N ALA A 190 11.61 0.10 11.28
CA ALA A 190 12.02 -1.18 10.69
C ALA A 190 10.85 -2.18 10.64
N ASP A 191 10.02 -2.20 11.68
CA ASP A 191 8.91 -3.16 11.81
C ASP A 191 7.67 -2.78 10.98
N ALA A 192 7.59 -1.51 10.55
CA ALA A 192 6.57 -1.03 9.64
C ALA A 192 6.84 -1.35 8.16
N HIS A 193 7.98 -1.98 7.83
CA HIS A 193 8.33 -2.29 6.45
C HIS A 193 7.43 -3.39 5.87
N VAL A 194 6.97 -3.17 4.64
CA VAL A 194 6.10 -4.11 3.91
C VAL A 194 6.76 -4.54 2.60
N LYS A 195 6.69 -5.84 2.31
CA LYS A 195 7.05 -6.38 1.00
C LYS A 195 5.83 -6.30 0.07
N TYR A 196 5.93 -5.49 -0.98
CA TYR A 196 4.88 -5.32 -1.99
C TYR A 196 5.19 -6.10 -3.26
N ASP A 197 4.14 -6.54 -3.97
CA ASP A 197 4.26 -6.98 -5.36
C ASP A 197 4.20 -5.75 -6.25
N ASP A 198 5.33 -5.35 -6.82
CA ASP A 198 5.39 -4.25 -7.77
C ASP A 198 5.25 -4.75 -9.23
N MET A 199 5.53 -3.88 -10.20
CA MET A 199 5.41 -4.26 -11.62
C MET A 199 6.53 -5.20 -12.11
N HIS A 200 7.59 -5.44 -11.34
CA HIS A 200 8.63 -6.39 -11.72
C HIS A 200 8.13 -7.85 -11.67
N PRO A 201 7.65 -8.41 -10.54
CA PRO A 201 7.18 -9.79 -10.50
C PRO A 201 5.96 -10.00 -11.41
N PHE A 202 5.08 -9.00 -11.55
CA PHE A 202 3.93 -9.10 -12.45
C PHE A 202 4.32 -9.04 -13.92
N GLY A 203 5.28 -8.19 -14.30
CA GLY A 203 5.82 -8.18 -15.67
C GLY A 203 6.47 -9.51 -16.04
N GLN A 204 7.12 -10.20 -15.09
CA GLN A 204 7.65 -11.55 -15.30
C GLN A 204 6.52 -12.56 -15.49
N THR A 205 5.45 -12.48 -14.70
CA THR A 205 4.25 -13.33 -14.88
C THR A 205 3.66 -13.16 -16.29
N LEU A 206 3.53 -11.92 -16.77
CA LEU A 206 3.01 -11.64 -18.11
C LEU A 206 3.96 -12.07 -19.23
N HIS A 207 5.27 -11.97 -19.01
CA HIS A 207 6.28 -12.53 -19.90
C HIS A 207 6.11 -14.05 -20.05
N ASP A 208 6.07 -14.76 -18.92
CA ASP A 208 6.03 -16.23 -18.87
C ASP A 208 4.76 -16.78 -19.55
N VAL A 209 3.59 -16.22 -19.22
CA VAL A 209 2.33 -16.68 -19.82
C VAL A 209 2.30 -16.44 -21.32
N ARG A 210 2.80 -15.29 -21.79
CA ARG A 210 2.84 -14.96 -23.21
C ARG A 210 3.78 -15.87 -23.97
N ALA A 211 4.94 -16.17 -23.40
CA ALA A 211 5.92 -17.10 -23.97
C ALA A 211 5.34 -18.52 -24.05
N ALA A 212 4.63 -18.97 -23.01
CA ALA A 212 4.02 -20.29 -22.95
C ALA A 212 2.78 -20.45 -23.84
N ASN A 213 2.12 -19.34 -24.23
CA ASN A 213 0.88 -19.38 -25.01
C ASN A 213 0.91 -18.43 -26.23
N PRO A 214 1.79 -18.69 -27.23
CA PRO A 214 1.90 -17.83 -28.41
C PRO A 214 0.57 -17.66 -29.15
N GLY A 215 0.22 -16.42 -29.49
CA GLY A 215 -0.99 -16.10 -30.24
C GLY A 215 -2.29 -16.10 -29.43
N ARG A 216 -2.29 -16.59 -28.18
CA ARG A 216 -3.46 -16.52 -27.31
C ARG A 216 -3.53 -15.17 -26.63
N ARG A 217 -4.71 -14.56 -26.70
CA ARG A 217 -4.98 -13.22 -26.16
C ARG A 217 -5.11 -13.28 -24.64
N ILE A 218 -4.45 -12.34 -23.98
CA ILE A 218 -4.42 -12.22 -22.52
C ILE A 218 -5.25 -11.00 -22.11
N ILE A 219 -6.08 -11.17 -21.08
CA ILE A 219 -6.78 -10.07 -20.41
C ILE A 219 -6.20 -9.93 -19.00
N THR A 220 -5.99 -8.71 -18.53
CA THR A 220 -5.61 -8.45 -17.14
C THR A 220 -6.83 -8.07 -16.32
N TYR A 221 -6.78 -8.32 -15.02
CA TYR A 221 -7.82 -7.89 -14.09
C TYR A 221 -7.22 -7.28 -12.84
N LYS A 222 -8.00 -6.43 -12.19
CA LYS A 222 -7.71 -5.81 -10.91
C LYS A 222 -8.97 -5.85 -10.05
N SER A 223 -8.79 -6.23 -8.79
CA SER A 223 -9.84 -6.34 -7.80
C SER A 223 -9.44 -5.61 -6.53
N ASP A 224 -10.27 -4.66 -6.10
CA ASP A 224 -10.04 -3.79 -4.94
C ASP A 224 -10.83 -4.31 -3.73
N VAL A 225 -10.12 -4.49 -2.62
CA VAL A 225 -10.76 -4.73 -1.31
C VAL A 225 -11.23 -3.40 -0.73
N ALA A 226 -12.51 -3.32 -0.40
CA ALA A 226 -13.09 -2.10 0.13
C ALA A 226 -12.57 -1.81 1.55
N SER A 227 -12.11 -0.58 1.78
CA SER A 227 -11.79 -0.06 3.13
C SER A 227 -10.72 -0.86 3.91
N ALA A 228 -9.73 -1.44 3.21
CA ALA A 228 -8.62 -2.25 3.76
C ALA A 228 -8.33 -2.12 5.27
N PHE A 229 -7.68 -1.02 5.71
CA PHE A 229 -7.28 -0.85 7.13
C PHE A 229 -8.47 -0.83 8.08
N LEU A 230 -9.57 -0.23 7.64
CA LEU A 230 -10.80 -0.07 8.42
C LEU A 230 -11.54 -1.41 8.59
N ASN A 231 -11.12 -2.48 7.91
CA ASN A 231 -11.62 -3.82 8.16
C ASN A 231 -10.88 -4.53 9.30
N LEU A 232 -9.71 -4.01 9.75
CA LEU A 232 -8.94 -4.63 10.81
C LEU A 232 -9.24 -3.97 12.16
N PRO A 233 -9.66 -4.73 13.18
CA PRO A 233 -9.83 -4.17 14.52
C PRO A 233 -8.49 -3.81 15.16
N ALA A 234 -8.45 -2.71 15.88
CA ALA A 234 -7.35 -2.41 16.78
C ALA A 234 -7.52 -3.21 18.08
N HIS A 235 -6.42 -3.63 18.70
CA HIS A 235 -6.44 -4.25 20.03
C HIS A 235 -7.12 -3.32 21.06
N PRO A 236 -7.92 -3.81 22.04
CA PRO A 236 -8.63 -2.98 23.02
C PRO A 236 -7.76 -1.92 23.71
N LEU A 237 -6.57 -2.30 24.18
CA LEU A 237 -5.60 -1.34 24.71
C LEU A 237 -5.29 -0.25 23.69
N TRP A 238 -4.96 -0.62 22.46
CA TRP A 238 -4.62 0.35 21.41
C TRP A 238 -5.78 1.30 21.10
N GLN A 239 -7.03 0.86 21.22
CA GLN A 239 -8.20 1.73 21.05
C GLN A 239 -8.22 2.90 22.05
N LEU A 240 -7.62 2.76 23.24
CA LEU A 240 -7.42 3.89 24.16
C LEU A 240 -6.54 4.96 23.52
N ARG A 241 -5.53 4.58 22.74
CA ARG A 241 -4.66 5.52 22.01
C ARG A 241 -5.30 6.05 20.71
N GLN A 242 -6.52 5.65 20.36
CA GLN A 242 -7.17 6.10 19.14
C GLN A 242 -8.44 6.89 19.44
N VAL A 243 -8.30 7.98 20.19
CA VAL A 243 -9.39 8.92 20.45
C VAL A 243 -9.36 10.03 19.40
N VAL A 244 -10.54 10.42 18.91
CA VAL A 244 -10.70 11.57 18.01
C VAL A 244 -11.76 12.51 18.56
N SER A 245 -11.63 13.80 18.24
CA SER A 245 -12.60 14.84 18.64
C SER A 245 -13.32 15.41 17.42
N VAL A 246 -14.65 15.43 17.49
CA VAL A 246 -15.53 16.05 16.49
C VAL A 246 -16.60 16.85 17.22
N GLU A 247 -16.68 18.16 16.93
CA GLU A 247 -17.61 19.09 17.59
C GLU A 247 -17.52 19.06 19.12
N GLY A 248 -16.28 18.96 19.64
CA GLY A 248 -16.02 18.92 21.09
C GLY A 248 -16.40 17.60 21.78
N ARG A 249 -16.91 16.60 21.03
CA ARG A 249 -17.21 15.27 21.55
C ARG A 249 -16.11 14.29 21.20
N LEU A 250 -15.84 13.35 22.11
CA LEU A 250 -14.83 12.33 21.95
C LEU A 250 -15.41 11.03 21.43
N TYR A 251 -14.66 10.34 20.59
CA TYR A 251 -15.02 9.05 19.98
C TYR A 251 -13.81 8.10 20.03
N ILE A 252 -14.06 6.82 20.29
CA ILE A 252 -13.06 5.76 20.18
C ILE A 252 -13.07 5.20 18.77
N VAL A 253 -11.92 5.22 18.10
CA VAL A 253 -11.73 4.57 16.80
C VAL A 253 -11.33 3.10 17.04
N ARG A 254 -12.19 2.17 16.65
CA ARG A 254 -12.08 0.73 16.95
C ARG A 254 -11.25 -0.05 15.93
N ARG A 255 -10.98 0.54 14.78
CA ARG A 255 -10.27 -0.07 13.65
C ARG A 255 -8.89 0.54 13.46
N LEU A 256 -8.02 -0.11 12.69
CA LEU A 256 -6.79 0.51 12.22
C LEU A 256 -7.10 1.69 11.30
N VAL A 257 -6.23 2.70 11.29
CA VAL A 257 -6.51 4.01 10.66
C VAL A 257 -5.46 4.43 9.63
N PHE A 258 -5.88 5.29 8.71
CA PHE A 258 -4.93 6.05 7.89
C PHE A 258 -4.17 7.04 8.77
N GLY A 259 -2.83 7.01 8.67
CA GLY A 259 -1.93 7.86 9.46
C GLY A 259 -1.14 7.10 10.52
N ASN A 260 -1.60 5.91 10.92
CA ASN A 260 -0.82 5.01 11.77
C ASN A 260 0.27 4.28 10.96
N ARG A 261 1.50 4.28 11.49
CA ARG A 261 2.69 3.72 10.81
C ARG A 261 2.60 2.21 10.55
N ALA A 262 1.97 1.45 11.43
CA ALA A 262 1.89 -0.01 11.34
C ALA A 262 0.63 -0.53 10.65
N SER A 263 -0.37 0.32 10.36
CA SER A 263 -1.60 -0.10 9.70
C SER A 263 -1.36 -0.77 8.32
N PRO A 264 -0.46 -0.25 7.46
CA PRO A 264 -0.07 -0.96 6.24
C PRO A 264 0.55 -2.33 6.50
N ARG A 265 1.37 -2.47 7.55
CA ARG A 265 2.02 -3.74 7.91
C ARG A 265 1.02 -4.79 8.37
N CYS A 266 0.04 -4.40 9.17
CA CYS A 266 -1.03 -5.29 9.64
C CYS A 266 -1.93 -5.74 8.48
N TRP A 267 -2.33 -4.80 7.61
CA TRP A 267 -3.11 -5.11 6.42
C TRP A 267 -2.38 -6.05 5.47
N CYS A 268 -1.12 -5.75 5.14
CA CYS A 268 -0.37 -6.55 4.20
C CYS A 268 -0.02 -7.95 4.72
N SER A 269 -0.02 -8.16 6.05
CA SER A 269 -0.01 -9.50 6.63
C SER A 269 -1.24 -10.30 6.20
N LEU A 270 -2.43 -9.73 6.36
CA LEU A 270 -3.67 -10.41 5.98
C LEU A 270 -3.77 -10.55 4.47
N SER A 271 -3.56 -9.48 3.70
CA SER A 271 -3.71 -9.53 2.24
C SER A 271 -2.69 -10.46 1.58
N GLY A 272 -1.48 -10.59 2.15
CA GLY A 272 -0.51 -11.63 1.78
C GLY A 272 -1.05 -13.05 1.98
N LEU A 273 -1.69 -13.34 3.12
CA LEU A 273 -2.33 -14.64 3.37
C LEU A 273 -3.52 -14.90 2.45
N LEU A 274 -4.34 -13.87 2.15
CA LEU A 274 -5.41 -13.97 1.17
C LEU A 274 -4.86 -14.29 -0.23
N CYS A 275 -3.75 -13.65 -0.62
CA CYS A 275 -3.06 -13.93 -1.88
C CYS A 275 -2.49 -15.37 -1.88
N TRP A 276 -1.89 -15.81 -0.78
CA TRP A 276 -1.37 -17.17 -0.63
C TRP A 276 -2.48 -18.22 -0.78
N LEU A 277 -3.63 -18.03 -0.12
CA LEU A 277 -4.80 -18.90 -0.28
C LEU A 277 -5.27 -18.94 -1.74
N ALA A 278 -5.42 -17.78 -2.36
CA ALA A 278 -5.86 -17.69 -3.74
C ALA A 278 -4.90 -18.42 -4.71
N VAL A 279 -3.60 -18.25 -4.55
CA VAL A 279 -2.60 -18.90 -5.41
C VAL A 279 -2.50 -20.41 -5.12
N ARG A 280 -2.40 -20.81 -3.85
CA ARG A 280 -2.09 -22.19 -3.44
C ARG A 280 -3.31 -23.09 -3.35
N LYS A 281 -4.43 -22.58 -2.82
CA LYS A 281 -5.65 -23.36 -2.59
C LYS A 281 -6.64 -23.27 -3.74
N LEU A 282 -6.71 -22.10 -4.38
CA LEU A 282 -7.66 -21.84 -5.46
C LEU A 282 -7.01 -21.93 -6.84
N SER A 283 -5.69 -22.14 -6.91
CA SER A 283 -4.96 -22.24 -8.19
C SER A 283 -5.14 -21.00 -9.09
N ILE A 284 -5.29 -19.82 -8.49
CA ILE A 284 -5.31 -18.54 -9.20
C ILE A 284 -3.86 -18.16 -9.53
N VAL A 285 -3.34 -18.78 -10.59
CA VAL A 285 -1.95 -18.63 -11.03
C VAL A 285 -1.66 -17.20 -11.48
N GLY A 286 -0.53 -16.65 -11.01
CA GLY A 286 -0.07 -15.32 -11.40
C GLY A 286 -0.89 -14.18 -10.78
N LEU A 287 -1.52 -14.42 -9.62
CA LEU A 287 -2.12 -13.38 -8.80
C LEU A 287 -1.04 -12.67 -7.97
N HIS A 288 -1.15 -11.35 -7.92
CA HIS A 288 -0.29 -10.45 -7.15
C HIS A 288 -1.15 -9.52 -6.30
N VAL A 289 -0.54 -8.93 -5.27
CA VAL A 289 -1.21 -7.99 -4.37
C VAL A 289 -0.31 -6.80 -4.03
N TYR A 290 -0.87 -5.60 -4.15
CA TYR A 290 -0.27 -4.35 -3.68
C TYR A 290 -1.30 -3.61 -2.84
N MET A 291 -1.06 -3.54 -1.53
CA MET A 291 -2.03 -2.95 -0.60
C MET A 291 -3.41 -3.61 -0.74
N ASP A 292 -4.42 -2.85 -1.16
CA ASP A 292 -5.82 -3.22 -1.38
C ASP A 292 -6.10 -3.74 -2.80
N ASP A 293 -5.16 -3.55 -3.74
CA ASP A 293 -5.29 -3.98 -5.14
C ASP A 293 -4.74 -5.41 -5.32
N PHE A 294 -5.62 -6.36 -5.64
CA PHE A 294 -5.27 -7.69 -6.14
C PHE A 294 -5.35 -7.71 -7.66
N PHE A 295 -4.33 -8.18 -8.35
CA PHE A 295 -4.29 -8.13 -9.81
C PHE A 295 -3.64 -9.36 -10.41
N GLY A 296 -4.08 -9.70 -11.62
CA GLY A 296 -3.67 -10.91 -12.29
C GLY A 296 -4.05 -10.89 -13.76
N TRP A 297 -4.07 -12.08 -14.35
CA TRP A 297 -4.36 -12.28 -15.76
C TRP A 297 -5.28 -13.48 -15.98
N ASP A 298 -5.97 -13.49 -17.09
CA ASP A 298 -6.66 -14.65 -17.65
C ASP A 298 -6.56 -14.63 -19.17
N PHE A 299 -7.10 -15.64 -19.85
CA PHE A 299 -7.25 -15.59 -21.29
C PHE A 299 -8.55 -14.87 -21.67
N GLU A 300 -8.52 -14.14 -22.79
CA GLU A 300 -9.67 -13.37 -23.31
C GLU A 300 -10.88 -14.27 -23.63
N ASP A 301 -10.63 -15.55 -23.93
CA ASP A 301 -11.63 -16.58 -24.17
C ASP A 301 -12.16 -17.27 -22.88
N ASN A 302 -11.66 -16.90 -21.70
CA ASN A 302 -12.00 -17.51 -20.42
C ASN A 302 -12.81 -16.55 -19.52
N LEU A 303 -13.93 -16.07 -20.06
CA LEU A 303 -14.86 -15.19 -19.35
C LEU A 303 -16.08 -15.97 -18.86
N ILE A 304 -16.55 -15.67 -17.66
CA ILE A 304 -17.78 -16.22 -17.09
C ILE A 304 -18.68 -15.10 -16.56
N THR A 305 -19.98 -15.38 -16.47
CA THR A 305 -20.95 -14.42 -15.93
C THR A 305 -20.90 -14.43 -14.41
N PHE A 306 -20.70 -13.26 -13.80
CA PHE A 306 -20.79 -13.02 -12.36
C PHE A 306 -21.56 -11.73 -12.12
N ARG A 307 -22.64 -11.80 -11.33
CA ARG A 307 -23.57 -10.68 -11.07
C ARG A 307 -24.01 -9.94 -12.33
N GLY A 308 -24.34 -10.70 -13.38
CA GLY A 308 -24.83 -10.17 -14.66
C GLY A 308 -23.78 -9.56 -15.59
N MET A 309 -22.48 -9.63 -15.26
CA MET A 309 -21.39 -9.14 -16.09
C MET A 309 -20.40 -10.25 -16.46
N LEU A 310 -19.86 -10.21 -17.68
CA LEU A 310 -18.76 -11.08 -18.09
C LEU A 310 -17.46 -10.62 -17.43
N ARG A 311 -16.80 -11.53 -16.73
CA ARG A 311 -15.54 -11.29 -16.01
C ARG A 311 -14.57 -12.46 -16.22
N PRO A 312 -13.25 -12.27 -16.06
CA PRO A 312 -12.29 -13.35 -16.19
C PRO A 312 -12.54 -14.39 -15.11
N ARG A 313 -12.49 -15.67 -15.46
CA ARG A 313 -12.79 -16.78 -14.54
C ARG A 313 -11.97 -16.71 -13.26
N ARG A 314 -10.68 -16.40 -13.36
CA ARG A 314 -9.79 -16.24 -12.20
C ARG A 314 -10.17 -15.07 -11.30
N GLN A 315 -10.62 -13.95 -11.87
CA GLN A 315 -11.14 -12.82 -11.09
C GLN A 315 -12.39 -13.25 -10.32
N VAL A 316 -13.34 -13.92 -10.99
CA VAL A 316 -14.57 -14.39 -10.35
C VAL A 316 -14.27 -15.39 -9.23
N GLN A 317 -13.29 -16.27 -9.43
CA GLN A 317 -12.87 -17.20 -8.39
C GLN A 317 -12.33 -16.48 -7.14
N LEU A 318 -11.57 -15.40 -7.33
CA LEU A 318 -11.13 -14.53 -6.23
C LEU A 318 -12.32 -13.87 -5.52
N LEU A 319 -13.29 -13.35 -6.27
CA LEU A 319 -14.47 -12.68 -5.70
C LEU A 319 -15.37 -13.66 -4.93
N ILE A 320 -15.58 -14.88 -5.44
CA ILE A 320 -16.32 -15.94 -4.72
C ILE A 320 -15.58 -16.31 -3.42
N PHE A 321 -14.25 -16.38 -3.46
CA PHE A 321 -13.47 -16.58 -2.25
C PHE A 321 -13.68 -15.46 -1.25
N TRP A 322 -13.64 -14.20 -1.69
CA TRP A 322 -13.91 -13.06 -0.82
C TRP A 322 -15.32 -13.07 -0.22
N GLU A 323 -16.35 -13.40 -1.01
CA GLU A 323 -17.71 -13.62 -0.50
C GLU A 323 -17.73 -14.73 0.56
N ALA A 324 -17.01 -15.81 0.32
CA ALA A 324 -16.98 -16.95 1.22
C ALA A 324 -16.42 -16.59 2.60
N ILE A 325 -15.45 -15.67 2.69
CA ILE A 325 -14.82 -15.22 3.95
C ILE A 325 -15.33 -13.86 4.43
N SER A 326 -16.42 -13.35 3.83
CA SER A 326 -16.97 -12.02 4.13
C SER A 326 -15.95 -10.86 3.96
N CYS A 327 -14.99 -11.00 3.04
CA CYS A 327 -14.07 -9.93 2.69
C CYS A 327 -14.82 -8.83 1.91
N PRO A 328 -14.84 -7.56 2.37
CA PRO A 328 -15.61 -6.52 1.71
C PRO A 328 -15.04 -6.10 0.35
N PHE A 329 -15.89 -5.96 -0.67
CA PHE A 329 -15.52 -5.38 -1.96
C PHE A 329 -16.71 -4.65 -2.61
N ASP A 330 -16.44 -3.75 -3.57
CA ASP A 330 -17.45 -3.05 -4.37
C ASP A 330 -17.35 -3.51 -5.84
N ASP A 331 -18.46 -4.01 -6.41
CA ASP A 331 -18.51 -4.49 -7.81
C ASP A 331 -18.00 -3.48 -8.84
N LYS A 332 -18.20 -2.17 -8.60
CA LYS A 332 -17.80 -1.10 -9.53
C LYS A 332 -16.29 -0.93 -9.64
N LYS A 333 -15.53 -1.43 -8.66
CA LYS A 333 -14.07 -1.35 -8.63
C LYS A 333 -13.38 -2.62 -9.12
N GLN A 334 -14.15 -3.62 -9.53
CA GLN A 334 -13.60 -4.87 -10.05
C GLN A 334 -13.46 -4.70 -11.57
N GLU A 335 -12.25 -4.45 -12.05
CA GLU A 335 -11.96 -4.04 -13.42
C GLU A 335 -11.19 -5.13 -14.18
N HIS A 336 -11.38 -5.20 -15.49
CA HIS A 336 -10.63 -6.08 -16.40
C HIS A 336 -10.52 -5.46 -17.78
N GLY A 337 -9.49 -5.85 -18.53
CA GLY A 337 -9.29 -5.34 -19.89
C GLY A 337 -8.00 -5.82 -20.53
N ALA A 338 -7.92 -5.71 -21.86
CA ALA A 338 -6.70 -6.04 -22.61
C ALA A 338 -5.54 -5.08 -22.27
N CYS A 339 -5.90 -3.82 -21.99
CA CYS A 339 -5.04 -2.83 -21.36
C CYS A 339 -5.74 -2.38 -20.07
N LEU A 340 -5.05 -2.42 -18.92
CA LEU A 340 -5.64 -2.06 -17.62
C LEU A 340 -4.68 -1.21 -16.77
N LYS A 341 -5.23 -0.24 -16.03
CA LYS A 341 -4.47 0.54 -15.04
C LYS A 341 -4.31 -0.26 -13.75
N ILE A 342 -3.09 -0.70 -13.45
CA ILE A 342 -2.74 -1.50 -12.27
C ILE A 342 -1.70 -0.74 -11.45
N ILE A 343 -2.00 -0.52 -10.16
CA ILE A 343 -1.18 0.24 -9.21
C ILE A 343 -0.64 1.57 -9.74
N GLY A 344 -1.36 2.24 -10.65
CA GLY A 344 -0.97 3.52 -11.24
C GLY A 344 -0.27 3.47 -12.60
N PHE A 345 -0.01 2.27 -13.16
CA PHE A 345 0.63 2.07 -14.46
C PHE A 345 -0.33 1.45 -15.48
N TRP A 346 -0.19 1.80 -16.76
CA TRP A 346 -0.88 1.13 -17.86
C TRP A 346 -0.19 -0.18 -18.19
N VAL A 347 -0.90 -1.30 -18.06
CA VAL A 347 -0.40 -2.62 -18.42
C VAL A 347 -1.11 -3.08 -19.68
N ASP A 348 -0.36 -3.35 -20.74
CA ASP A 348 -0.85 -4.02 -21.95
C ASP A 348 -0.17 -5.38 -22.09
N ALA A 349 -0.91 -6.43 -21.73
CA ALA A 349 -0.44 -7.81 -21.78
C ALA A 349 -0.14 -8.30 -23.21
N ASN A 350 -0.83 -7.73 -24.20
CA ASN A 350 -0.77 -8.17 -25.59
C ASN A 350 0.30 -7.42 -26.39
N ALA A 351 0.52 -6.14 -26.13
CA ALA A 351 1.66 -5.39 -26.63
C ALA A 351 2.96 -5.74 -25.89
N GLY A 352 2.84 -6.30 -24.68
CA GLY A 352 3.98 -6.70 -23.89
C GLY A 352 4.64 -5.54 -23.18
N SER A 353 3.85 -4.58 -22.68
CA SER A 353 4.38 -3.32 -22.13
C SER A 353 3.69 -2.84 -20.85
N ILE A 354 4.47 -2.17 -20.00
CA ILE A 354 4.01 -1.43 -18.82
C ILE A 354 4.47 0.02 -18.97
N SER A 355 3.55 0.98 -18.99
CA SER A 355 3.83 2.39 -19.23
C SER A 355 3.12 3.32 -18.25
N LEU A 356 3.38 4.62 -18.36
CA LEU A 356 2.60 5.63 -17.66
C LEU A 356 1.22 5.79 -18.29
N THR A 357 0.25 6.25 -17.50
CA THR A 357 -1.04 6.69 -18.04
C THR A 357 -0.92 8.08 -18.69
N PRO A 358 -1.74 8.42 -19.71
CA PRO A 358 -1.73 9.76 -20.29
C PRO A 358 -1.92 10.88 -19.25
N GLN A 359 -2.76 10.62 -18.25
CA GLN A 359 -2.94 11.53 -17.12
C GLN A 359 -1.67 11.62 -16.27
N SER A 360 -1.03 10.50 -15.94
CA SER A 360 0.24 10.49 -15.18
C SER A 360 1.34 11.27 -15.89
N ILE A 361 1.41 11.20 -17.23
CA ILE A 361 2.35 11.97 -18.06
C ILE A 361 2.05 13.47 -17.94
N THR A 362 0.79 13.85 -18.13
CA THR A 362 0.35 15.26 -18.05
C THR A 362 0.62 15.82 -16.65
N ASP A 363 0.29 15.05 -15.60
CA ASP A 363 0.47 15.43 -14.21
C ASP A 363 1.95 15.64 -13.84
N ILE A 364 2.84 14.73 -14.26
CA ILE A 364 4.27 14.87 -13.91
C ILE A 364 4.92 16.03 -14.65
N ILE A 365 4.56 16.25 -15.92
CA ILE A 365 5.04 17.41 -16.70
C ILE A 365 4.55 18.71 -16.04
N SER A 366 3.27 18.77 -15.67
CA SER A 366 2.72 19.93 -14.97
C SER A 366 3.44 20.21 -13.64
N LYS A 367 3.78 19.17 -12.87
CA LYS A 367 4.52 19.31 -11.61
C LYS A 367 5.94 19.82 -11.84
N ILE A 368 6.63 19.32 -12.86
CA ILE A 368 7.97 19.80 -13.23
C ILE A 368 7.90 21.28 -13.64
N HIS A 369 6.96 21.66 -14.52
CA HIS A 369 6.79 23.04 -14.96
C HIS A 369 6.46 23.98 -13.79
N SER A 370 5.56 23.56 -12.90
CA SER A 370 5.22 24.32 -11.69
C SER A 370 6.44 24.51 -10.79
N PHE A 371 7.24 23.48 -10.58
CA PHE A 371 8.45 23.55 -9.77
C PHE A 371 9.51 24.48 -10.40
N LEU A 372 9.76 24.35 -11.70
CA LEU A 372 10.71 25.22 -12.43
C LEU A 372 10.27 26.68 -12.47
N SER A 373 8.96 26.93 -12.44
CA SER A 373 8.36 28.26 -12.43
C SER A 373 8.24 28.88 -11.04
N THR A 374 8.78 28.24 -10.00
CA THR A 374 8.74 28.77 -8.63
C THR A 374 9.28 30.21 -8.58
N PRO A 375 8.55 31.19 -8.00
CA PRO A 375 9.03 32.56 -7.87
C PRO A 375 10.41 32.64 -7.24
N GLY A 376 11.30 33.43 -7.84
CA GLY A 376 12.69 33.55 -7.41
C GLY A 376 13.53 32.28 -7.58
N ARG A 377 12.99 31.22 -8.22
CA ARG A 377 13.63 29.91 -8.44
C ARG A 377 14.20 29.31 -7.15
N ASN A 378 13.52 29.53 -6.03
CA ASN A 378 14.00 29.15 -4.70
C ASN A 378 12.98 28.30 -3.90
N PRO A 379 12.48 27.17 -4.44
CA PRO A 379 11.50 26.35 -3.75
C PRO A 379 12.02 25.80 -2.43
N ALA A 380 11.11 25.59 -1.47
CA ALA A 380 11.43 24.99 -0.19
C ALA A 380 11.90 23.54 -0.35
N LEU A 381 12.78 23.08 0.55
CA LEU A 381 13.27 21.68 0.55
C LEU A 381 12.12 20.65 0.46
N ARG A 382 10.99 20.90 1.13
CA ARG A 382 9.80 20.07 1.06
C ARG A 382 9.28 19.89 -0.38
N ASP A 383 9.31 20.93 -1.19
CA ASP A 383 8.82 20.88 -2.57
C ASP A 383 9.80 20.14 -3.49
N TRP A 384 11.12 20.27 -3.24
CA TRP A 384 12.13 19.42 -3.87
C TRP A 384 11.88 17.93 -3.56
N GLN A 385 11.65 17.59 -2.29
CA GLN A 385 11.40 16.21 -1.85
C GLN A 385 10.10 15.66 -2.45
N ARG A 386 9.04 16.48 -2.53
CA ARG A 386 7.77 16.12 -3.17
C ARG A 386 7.95 15.81 -4.65
N LEU A 387 8.63 16.69 -5.40
CA LEU A 387 8.92 16.45 -6.81
C LEU A 387 9.79 15.20 -6.99
N ALA A 388 10.84 15.04 -6.17
CA ALA A 388 11.69 13.85 -6.19
C ALA A 388 10.88 12.56 -5.99
N GLY A 389 9.94 12.56 -5.05
CA GLY A 389 9.04 11.43 -4.81
C GLY A 389 8.18 11.09 -6.02
N HIS A 390 7.54 12.10 -6.63
CA HIS A 390 6.74 11.91 -7.85
C HIS A 390 7.57 11.40 -9.03
N LEU A 391 8.76 11.96 -9.23
CA LEU A 391 9.69 11.52 -10.28
C LEU A 391 10.16 10.09 -10.03
N ASN A 392 10.60 9.79 -8.80
CA ASN A 392 11.03 8.44 -8.44
C ASN A 392 9.93 7.39 -8.67
N TRP A 393 8.67 7.77 -8.46
CA TRP A 393 7.52 6.92 -8.76
C TRP A 393 7.33 6.63 -10.25
N VAL A 394 7.27 7.66 -11.10
CA VAL A 394 7.06 7.47 -12.55
C VAL A 394 8.24 6.75 -13.21
N LEU A 395 9.45 6.95 -12.69
CA LEU A 395 10.68 6.34 -13.18
C LEU A 395 10.82 4.86 -12.79
N ASN A 396 9.82 4.26 -12.13
CA ASN A 396 9.70 2.80 -12.06
C ASN A 396 9.51 2.22 -13.47
N VAL A 397 8.67 2.80 -14.32
CA VAL A 397 8.41 2.26 -15.68
C VAL A 397 9.16 3.01 -16.79
N LEU A 398 10.00 3.97 -16.42
CA LEU A 398 10.88 4.74 -17.31
C LEU A 398 12.30 4.79 -16.73
N PRO A 399 12.99 3.64 -16.57
CA PRO A 399 14.21 3.60 -15.78
C PRO A 399 15.39 4.36 -16.43
N TRP A 400 15.31 4.61 -17.75
CA TRP A 400 16.25 5.46 -18.50
C TRP A 400 16.20 6.94 -18.10
N GLY A 401 15.09 7.44 -17.53
CA GLY A 401 14.92 8.84 -17.12
C GLY A 401 15.61 9.19 -15.80
N ARG A 402 16.22 8.20 -15.12
CA ARG A 402 16.77 8.36 -13.77
C ARG A 402 18.01 9.25 -13.65
N PRO A 403 18.84 9.46 -14.69
CA PRO A 403 19.86 10.51 -14.65
C PRO A 403 19.31 11.89 -14.28
N ALA A 404 18.07 12.24 -14.65
CA ALA A 404 17.45 13.53 -14.31
C ALA A 404 17.23 13.75 -12.80
N LEU A 405 17.31 12.70 -11.98
CA LEU A 405 17.24 12.80 -10.52
C LEU A 405 18.59 13.12 -9.87
N THR A 406 19.70 12.99 -10.59
CA THR A 406 21.05 13.08 -10.04
C THR A 406 21.30 14.46 -9.43
N GLU A 407 21.10 15.51 -10.22
CA GLU A 407 21.31 16.88 -9.77
C GLU A 407 20.27 17.30 -8.73
N LEU A 408 19.06 16.75 -8.81
CA LEU A 408 17.98 16.97 -7.86
C LEU A 408 18.37 16.44 -6.46
N TYR A 409 18.84 15.20 -6.36
CA TYR A 409 19.34 14.64 -5.10
C TYR A 409 20.61 15.32 -4.61
N ARG A 410 21.55 15.63 -5.52
CA ARG A 410 22.78 16.38 -5.17
C ARG A 410 22.45 17.72 -4.53
N LYS A 411 21.43 18.42 -5.05
CA LYS A 411 20.95 19.69 -4.50
C LYS A 411 20.26 19.55 -3.15
N MET A 412 19.54 18.46 -2.89
CA MET A 412 18.91 18.24 -1.58
C MET A 412 19.90 17.71 -0.52
N SER A 413 21.00 17.09 -0.94
CA SER A 413 21.95 16.44 -0.03
C SER A 413 22.42 17.37 1.10
N GLY A 414 22.44 16.82 2.32
CA GLY A 414 22.84 17.50 3.55
C GLY A 414 21.87 18.55 4.09
N LYS A 415 20.70 18.75 3.49
CA LYS A 415 19.73 19.76 3.92
C LYS A 415 18.60 19.13 4.73
N THR A 416 18.29 19.75 5.86
CA THR A 416 17.32 19.22 6.84
C THR A 416 16.15 20.17 7.12
N HIS A 417 16.27 21.46 6.81
CA HIS A 417 15.22 22.46 7.08
C HIS A 417 14.16 22.47 5.99
N SER A 418 13.00 21.84 6.24
CA SER A 418 11.93 21.60 5.25
C SER A 418 11.43 22.84 4.51
N TYR A 419 11.35 23.99 5.19
CA TYR A 419 10.82 25.23 4.63
C TYR A 419 11.88 26.18 4.08
N ARG A 420 13.16 25.80 4.15
CA ARG A 420 14.24 26.64 3.64
C ARG A 420 14.30 26.54 2.12
N GLY A 421 14.31 27.69 1.45
CA GLY A 421 14.47 27.79 0.01
C GLY A 421 15.82 27.26 -0.46
N ILE A 422 15.82 26.50 -1.57
CA ILE A 422 17.02 26.02 -2.25
C ILE A 422 16.97 26.49 -3.72
N PRO A 423 18.00 27.20 -4.20
CA PRO A 423 17.98 27.76 -5.54
C PRO A 423 18.13 26.67 -6.61
N ILE A 424 17.24 26.71 -7.60
CA ILE A 424 17.30 25.89 -8.81
C ILE A 424 18.45 26.39 -9.68
N ASN A 425 19.40 25.50 -10.02
CA ASN A 425 20.52 25.82 -10.90
C ASN A 425 20.26 25.36 -12.34
N ALA A 426 21.11 25.81 -13.27
CA ALA A 426 21.01 25.46 -14.68
C ALA A 426 21.03 23.94 -14.95
N ALA A 427 21.80 23.17 -14.17
CA ALA A 427 21.86 21.72 -14.31
C ALA A 427 20.51 21.04 -14.01
N VAL A 428 19.84 21.42 -12.92
CA VAL A 428 18.49 20.92 -12.62
C VAL A 428 17.48 21.35 -13.69
N VAL A 429 17.58 22.57 -14.21
CA VAL A 429 16.70 23.02 -15.31
C VAL A 429 16.90 22.15 -16.56
N ALA A 430 18.15 21.92 -16.96
CA ALA A 430 18.48 21.11 -18.12
C ALA A 430 17.97 19.67 -17.98
N ASP A 431 18.25 19.02 -16.84
CA ASP A 431 17.82 17.64 -16.56
C ASP A 431 16.30 17.48 -16.56
N LEU A 432 15.59 18.41 -15.90
CA LEU A 432 14.12 18.35 -15.82
C LEU A 432 13.45 18.72 -17.15
N SER A 433 14.01 19.67 -17.92
CA SER A 433 13.48 20.04 -19.24
C SER A 433 13.68 18.91 -20.26
N TRP A 434 14.86 18.28 -20.25
CA TRP A 434 15.10 17.07 -21.03
C TRP A 434 14.08 15.99 -20.69
N LEU A 435 13.80 15.77 -19.40
CA LEU A 435 12.84 14.76 -18.99
C LEU A 435 11.41 15.07 -19.46
N THR A 436 10.98 16.34 -19.43
CA THR A 436 9.66 16.74 -19.95
C THR A 436 9.52 16.55 -21.45
N ASP A 437 10.60 16.71 -22.21
CA ASP A 437 10.59 16.55 -23.66
C ASP A 437 10.49 15.07 -24.08
N VAL A 438 11.15 14.19 -23.31
CA VAL A 438 11.25 12.77 -23.69
C VAL A 438 10.08 11.93 -23.16
N ILE A 439 9.54 12.21 -21.96
CA ILE A 439 8.43 11.42 -21.37
C ILE A 439 7.24 11.19 -22.34
N PRO A 440 6.73 12.19 -23.08
CA PRO A 440 5.57 12.02 -23.95
C PRO A 440 5.76 11.00 -25.09
N THR A 441 6.99 10.83 -25.55
CA THR A 441 7.35 9.94 -26.67
C THR A 441 7.92 8.60 -26.21
N SER A 442 8.02 8.40 -24.90
CA SER A 442 8.70 7.26 -24.32
C SER A 442 7.86 6.01 -24.33
N ILE A 443 8.46 4.93 -24.82
CA ILE A 443 7.94 3.59 -24.63
C ILE A 443 8.25 3.21 -23.17
N GLY A 444 7.24 2.70 -22.46
CA GLY A 444 7.41 2.14 -21.13
C GLY A 444 8.31 0.90 -21.12
N VAL A 445 8.30 0.14 -20.03
CA VAL A 445 9.03 -1.12 -19.97
C VAL A 445 8.35 -2.15 -20.89
N ARG A 446 9.14 -2.84 -21.71
CA ARG A 446 8.66 -4.00 -22.48
C ARG A 446 9.07 -5.30 -21.78
N PHE A 447 8.11 -6.19 -21.60
CA PHE A 447 8.32 -7.57 -21.15
C PHE A 447 8.28 -8.60 -22.27
N VAL A 448 8.41 -8.13 -23.51
CA VAL A 448 8.71 -8.96 -24.69
C VAL A 448 10.18 -8.91 -25.08
N ASP A 449 10.93 -7.94 -24.56
CA ASP A 449 12.36 -7.81 -24.79
C ASP A 449 13.10 -8.72 -23.81
N ALA A 450 13.08 -10.04 -24.08
CA ALA A 450 14.03 -10.97 -23.47
C ALA A 450 15.44 -10.39 -23.65
N GLY A 451 16.33 -10.56 -22.67
CA GLY A 451 17.68 -10.00 -22.63
C GLY A 451 18.52 -10.28 -23.88
N LYS A 452 18.22 -9.63 -25.00
CA LYS A 452 19.07 -9.54 -26.17
C LYS A 452 20.23 -8.67 -25.73
N ARG A 453 21.43 -9.25 -25.79
CA ARG A 453 22.70 -8.52 -25.70
C ARG A 453 22.54 -7.23 -26.50
N PHE A 454 22.55 -6.09 -25.83
CA PHE A 454 22.87 -4.84 -26.50
C PHE A 454 24.35 -4.96 -26.88
N LEU A 455 24.62 -5.54 -28.05
CA LEU A 455 25.85 -5.23 -28.76
C LEU A 455 25.69 -3.76 -29.14
N LEU A 456 26.37 -2.89 -28.39
CA LEU A 456 26.62 -1.54 -28.86
C LEU A 456 27.21 -1.67 -30.27
N PRO A 457 26.69 -0.98 -31.30
CA PRO A 457 27.40 -0.89 -32.55
C PRO A 457 28.77 -0.30 -32.23
N ALA A 458 29.83 -1.00 -32.64
CA ALA A 458 31.17 -0.44 -32.61
C ALA A 458 31.11 0.91 -33.33
N ALA A 459 31.47 1.97 -32.61
CA ALA A 459 31.63 3.28 -33.23
C ALA A 459 32.74 3.19 -34.29
N PRO A 460 32.60 3.90 -35.43
CA PRO A 460 33.58 3.88 -36.52
C PRO A 460 34.97 4.37 -36.08
#